data_AF-G7H093-F1
#
_entry.id   AF-G7H093-F1
#
_cell.length_a   1.000
_cell.length_b   1.000
_cell.length_c   1.000
_cell.angle_alpha   90.00
_cell.angle_beta   90.00
_cell.angle_gamma   90.00
#
_symmetry.space_group_name_H-M   'P 1'
#
loop_
_entity.id
_entity.type
_entity.pdbx_description
1 polymer ?
#
loop_
_entity_poly.entity_id
_entity_poly.type
_entity_poly.pdbx_seq_one_letter_code
_entity_poly.pdbx_strand_id
1 'polypeptide(L)'
;MRVGASIGPWKGTAAWDVSTGDPIVPAPRQVRIDRVLGDPIVLLGYAPETTIAEKGVTILERGITSTRWRDYVDIVQLARQGIDTDELLHSARAVARYRGVTLEPIAPHMVGYGKIGQAKWAAWRRKERLETVCEADLDQQMALVASYLDPVFNRGVAPPPRS
;
A
#
# COMPACT_ATOMS: atom_id res chain seq x y z
N MET A 1 -2.53 5.61 18.88
CA MET A 1 -3.14 5.28 20.20
C MET A 1 -2.83 3.83 20.56
N ARG A 2 -2.68 3.50 21.86
CA ARG A 2 -2.55 2.11 22.33
C ARG A 2 -3.77 1.77 23.16
N VAL A 3 -4.45 0.69 22.81
CA VAL A 3 -5.69 0.25 23.45
C VAL A 3 -5.41 -1.06 24.18
N GLY A 4 -5.71 -1.11 25.47
CA GLY A 4 -5.65 -2.35 26.22
C GLY A 4 -6.73 -3.32 25.73
N ALA A 5 -6.37 -4.57 25.49
CA ALA A 5 -7.29 -5.62 25.10
C ALA A 5 -7.12 -6.85 26.02
N SER A 6 -8.21 -7.56 26.29
CA SER A 6 -8.19 -8.79 27.09
C SER A 6 -9.03 -9.88 26.45
N ILE A 7 -8.52 -11.11 26.49
CA ILE A 7 -9.22 -12.33 26.06
C ILE A 7 -9.05 -13.37 27.17
N GLY A 8 -10.11 -13.59 27.96
CA GLY A 8 -10.00 -14.42 29.17
C GLY A 8 -8.90 -13.91 30.12
N PRO A 9 -7.97 -14.75 30.62
CA PRO A 9 -6.89 -14.31 31.51
C PRO A 9 -5.77 -13.54 30.77
N TRP A 10 -5.77 -13.53 29.43
CA TRP A 10 -4.73 -12.88 28.64
C TRP A 10 -4.99 -11.37 28.52
N LYS A 11 -3.95 -10.57 28.74
CA LYS A 11 -3.92 -9.12 28.53
C LYS A 11 -2.90 -8.76 27.45
N GLY A 12 -3.30 -7.94 26.49
CA GLY A 12 -2.45 -7.43 25.43
C GLY A 12 -2.69 -5.95 25.15
N THR A 13 -1.89 -5.39 24.26
CA THR A 13 -2.05 -4.01 23.79
C THR A 13 -2.20 -4.03 22.28
N ALA A 14 -3.31 -3.50 21.79
CA ALA A 14 -3.52 -3.24 20.37
C ALA A 14 -3.04 -1.83 20.03
N ALA A 15 -2.28 -1.70 18.95
CA ALA A 15 -1.98 -0.39 18.37
C ALA A 15 -3.18 0.03 17.50
N TRP A 16 -3.67 1.25 17.72
CA TRP A 16 -4.78 1.83 16.98
C TRP A 16 -4.29 3.16 16.40
N ASP A 17 -4.20 3.22 15.08
CA ASP A 17 -3.75 4.41 14.36
C ASP A 17 -4.95 5.09 13.70
N VAL A 18 -5.04 6.41 13.86
CA VAL A 18 -6.11 7.23 13.26
C VAL A 18 -5.43 8.24 12.35
N SER A 19 -5.43 7.96 11.05
CA SER A 19 -4.94 8.89 10.04
C SER A 19 -6.10 9.77 9.54
N THR A 20 -5.86 11.07 9.50
CA THR A 20 -6.68 12.06 8.78
C THR A 20 -5.75 12.70 7.77
N GLY A 21 -5.74 12.19 6.54
CA GLY A 21 -4.70 12.55 5.58
C GLY A 21 -5.22 12.62 4.17
N ASP A 22 -5.66 11.48 3.62
CA ASP A 22 -6.04 11.37 2.22
C ASP A 22 -7.55 11.33 1.97
N PRO A 23 -7.97 11.72 0.76
CA PRO A 23 -9.36 11.56 0.33
C PRO A 23 -9.73 10.08 0.31
N ILE A 24 -10.83 9.75 1.00
CA ILE A 24 -11.38 8.40 1.02
C ILE A 24 -12.25 8.23 -0.23
N VAL A 25 -11.64 7.70 -1.28
CA VAL A 25 -12.27 7.50 -2.57
C VAL A 25 -11.86 6.10 -3.06
N PRO A 26 -12.80 5.21 -3.43
CA PRO A 26 -14.25 5.33 -3.22
C PRO A 26 -14.64 5.39 -1.74
N ALA A 27 -15.91 5.67 -1.43
CA ALA A 27 -16.41 5.68 -0.06
C ALA A 27 -16.17 4.33 0.65
N PRO A 28 -15.95 4.31 1.98
CA PRO A 28 -15.75 3.06 2.71
C PRO A 28 -16.86 2.05 2.43
N ARG A 29 -16.50 0.80 2.19
CA ARG A 29 -17.43 -0.30 1.95
C ARG A 29 -17.51 -1.21 3.17
N GLN A 30 -18.62 -1.93 3.30
CA GLN A 30 -18.72 -2.96 4.33
C GLN A 30 -17.75 -4.10 4.00
N VAL A 31 -16.85 -4.39 4.92
CA VAL A 31 -15.90 -5.51 4.85
C VAL A 31 -16.29 -6.50 5.95
N ARG A 32 -16.33 -7.78 5.58
CA ARG A 32 -16.50 -8.88 6.51
C ARG A 32 -15.15 -9.38 6.98
N ILE A 33 -14.97 -9.43 8.30
CA ILE A 33 -13.82 -10.07 8.92
C ILE A 33 -14.32 -11.36 9.57
N ASP A 34 -13.88 -12.49 9.02
CA ASP A 34 -14.15 -13.79 9.62
C ASP A 34 -13.40 -13.89 10.95
N ARG A 35 -14.12 -14.31 12.00
CA ARG A 35 -13.55 -14.46 13.33
C ARG A 35 -13.07 -15.89 13.53
N VAL A 36 -12.03 -16.04 14.33
CA VAL A 36 -11.58 -17.36 14.81
C VAL A 36 -12.67 -18.07 15.63
N LEU A 37 -13.51 -17.30 16.33
CA LEU A 37 -14.67 -17.78 17.10
C LEU A 37 -15.84 -16.80 16.98
N GLY A 38 -17.04 -17.33 16.75
CA GLY A 38 -18.29 -16.57 16.67
C GLY A 38 -18.59 -15.99 15.27
N ASP A 39 -19.64 -15.18 15.21
CA ASP A 39 -20.10 -14.60 13.95
C ASP A 39 -19.12 -13.57 13.38
N PRO A 40 -18.97 -13.50 12.04
CA PRO A 40 -18.16 -12.51 11.35
C PRO A 40 -18.54 -11.08 11.72
N ILE A 41 -17.53 -10.21 11.87
CA ILE A 41 -17.77 -8.79 12.14
C ILE A 41 -17.87 -8.06 10.81
N VAL A 42 -18.92 -7.26 10.63
CA VAL A 42 -19.06 -6.33 9.52
C VAL A 42 -18.59 -4.96 9.97
N LEU A 43 -17.58 -4.42 9.30
CA LEU A 43 -17.02 -3.09 9.58
C LEU A 43 -17.00 -2.26 8.31
N LEU A 44 -17.10 -0.93 8.44
CA LEU A 44 -16.75 -0.03 7.35
C LEU A 44 -15.22 -0.07 7.19
N GLY A 45 -14.77 -0.62 6.07
CA GLY A 45 -13.36 -0.70 5.70
C GLY A 45 -13.08 0.11 4.45
N TYR A 46 -11.84 0.58 4.32
CA TYR A 46 -11.37 1.17 3.09
C TYR A 46 -11.36 0.12 1.97
N ALA A 47 -11.69 0.55 0.75
CA ALA A 47 -11.44 -0.26 -0.41
C ALA A 47 -9.90 -0.49 -0.51
N PRO A 48 -9.43 -1.72 -0.77
CA PRO A 48 -8.03 -2.02 -1.08
C PRO A 48 -7.44 -1.04 -2.09
N GLU A 49 -8.23 -0.62 -3.07
CA GLU A 49 -7.90 0.36 -4.10
C GLU A 49 -7.48 1.71 -3.52
N THR A 50 -8.21 2.23 -2.52
CA THR A 50 -7.85 3.47 -1.81
C THR A 50 -6.52 3.32 -1.07
N THR A 51 -6.34 2.19 -0.39
CA THR A 51 -5.12 1.92 0.38
C THR A 51 -3.90 1.78 -0.54
N ILE A 52 -4.06 1.06 -1.66
CA ILE A 52 -3.03 0.89 -2.67
C ILE A 52 -2.70 2.23 -3.34
N ALA A 53 -3.70 3.06 -3.65
CA ALA A 53 -3.52 4.39 -4.21
C ALA A 53 -2.69 5.30 -3.30
N GLU A 54 -3.02 5.39 -2.02
CA GLU A 54 -2.26 6.17 -1.04
C GLU A 54 -0.78 5.73 -0.98
N LYS A 55 -0.55 4.42 -0.87
CA LYS A 55 0.80 3.86 -0.80
C LYS A 55 1.57 4.09 -2.12
N GLY A 56 0.92 3.94 -3.26
CA GLY A 56 1.49 4.17 -4.58
C GLY A 56 1.89 5.63 -4.81
N VAL A 57 1.02 6.59 -4.46
CA VAL A 57 1.36 8.02 -4.55
C VAL A 57 2.48 8.37 -3.58
N THR A 58 2.50 7.77 -2.38
CA THR A 58 3.61 7.94 -1.43
C THR A 58 4.95 7.48 -2.00
N ILE A 59 4.96 6.43 -2.84
CA ILE A 59 6.18 5.98 -3.54
C ILE A 59 6.67 7.06 -4.50
N LEU A 60 5.77 7.67 -5.29
CA LEU A 60 6.12 8.76 -6.21
C LEU A 60 6.68 9.98 -5.47
N GLU A 61 6.12 10.33 -4.31
CA GLU A 61 6.60 11.46 -3.50
C GLU A 61 8.02 11.27 -2.96
N ARG A 62 8.36 10.04 -2.57
CA ARG A 62 9.58 9.79 -1.78
C ARG A 62 10.68 9.10 -2.58
N GLY A 63 10.35 8.43 -3.67
CA GLY A 63 11.31 7.67 -4.45
C GLY A 63 12.06 6.63 -3.60
N ILE A 64 13.34 6.45 -3.95
CA ILE A 64 14.29 5.57 -3.26
C ILE A 64 14.68 6.01 -1.84
N THR A 65 14.20 7.17 -1.37
CA THR A 65 14.51 7.65 0.00
C THR A 65 13.57 7.05 1.05
N SER A 66 12.44 6.49 0.64
CA SER A 66 11.49 5.84 1.53
C SER A 66 12.06 4.56 2.12
N THR A 67 11.70 4.24 3.36
CA THR A 67 11.95 2.94 4.01
C THR A 67 10.65 2.31 4.48
N ARG A 68 9.51 2.74 3.91
CA ARG A 68 8.18 2.20 4.21
C ARG A 68 7.95 0.86 3.53
N TRP A 69 8.85 -0.08 3.77
CA TRP A 69 8.86 -1.43 3.18
C TRP A 69 7.59 -2.24 3.43
N ARG A 70 6.90 -1.97 4.55
CA ARG A 70 5.58 -2.52 4.83
C ARG A 70 4.59 -2.20 3.71
N ASP A 71 4.61 -0.98 3.19
CA ASP A 71 3.70 -0.54 2.12
C ASP A 71 3.90 -1.35 0.84
N TYR A 72 5.15 -1.70 0.51
CA TYR A 72 5.47 -2.47 -0.70
C TYR A 72 4.95 -3.90 -0.59
N VAL A 73 5.03 -4.49 0.60
CA VAL A 73 4.46 -5.80 0.88
C VAL A 73 2.93 -5.73 0.86
N ASP A 74 2.34 -4.73 1.51
CA ASP A 74 0.89 -4.56 1.58
C ASP A 74 0.28 -4.39 0.17
N ILE A 75 0.89 -3.58 -0.70
CA ILE A 75 0.41 -3.39 -2.09
C ILE A 75 0.32 -4.74 -2.82
N VAL A 76 1.39 -5.52 -2.81
CA VAL A 76 1.42 -6.83 -3.50
C VAL A 76 0.38 -7.78 -2.91
N GLN A 77 0.25 -7.82 -1.59
CA GLN A 77 -0.67 -8.75 -0.92
C GLN A 77 -2.13 -8.36 -1.14
N LEU A 78 -2.45 -7.05 -1.13
CA LEU A 78 -3.79 -6.57 -1.45
C LEU A 78 -4.11 -6.79 -2.94
N ALA A 79 -3.17 -6.50 -3.85
CA ALA A 79 -3.37 -6.70 -5.28
C ALA A 79 -3.60 -8.17 -5.65
N ARG A 80 -2.91 -9.10 -4.97
CA ARG A 80 -3.11 -10.56 -5.14
C ARG A 80 -4.52 -11.04 -4.75
N GLN A 81 -5.24 -10.31 -3.91
CA GLN A 81 -6.62 -10.65 -3.55
C GLN A 81 -7.64 -10.23 -4.63
N GLY A 82 -7.18 -9.52 -5.66
CA GLY A 82 -8.02 -8.94 -6.70
C GLY A 82 -8.32 -7.48 -6.39
N ILE A 83 -8.13 -6.63 -7.40
CA ILE A 83 -8.40 -5.18 -7.33
C ILE A 83 -9.18 -4.75 -8.57
N ASP A 84 -10.09 -3.81 -8.38
CA ASP A 84 -10.71 -3.11 -9.51
C ASP A 84 -9.76 -2.03 -10.01
N THR A 85 -9.28 -2.18 -11.24
CA THR A 85 -8.30 -1.26 -11.83
C THR A 85 -8.87 0.13 -12.11
N ASP A 86 -10.18 0.26 -12.33
CA ASP A 86 -10.83 1.54 -12.56
C ASP A 86 -11.07 2.27 -11.25
N GLU A 87 -11.46 1.56 -10.18
CA GLU A 87 -11.51 2.14 -8.84
C GLU A 87 -10.11 2.54 -8.34
N LEU A 88 -9.08 1.73 -8.60
CA LEU A 88 -7.69 2.10 -8.28
C LEU A 88 -7.26 3.36 -9.02
N LEU A 89 -7.55 3.48 -10.33
CA LEU A 89 -7.25 4.70 -11.09
C LEU A 89 -7.97 5.92 -10.52
N HIS A 90 -9.26 5.77 -10.18
CA HIS A 90 -10.06 6.84 -9.62
C HIS A 90 -9.50 7.33 -8.27
N SER A 91 -9.16 6.38 -7.40
CA SER A 91 -8.54 6.61 -6.09
C SER A 91 -7.17 7.28 -6.24
N ALA A 92 -6.31 6.76 -7.12
CA ALA A 92 -4.97 7.30 -7.37
C ALA A 92 -5.02 8.74 -7.87
N ARG A 93 -5.93 9.06 -8.78
CA ARG A 93 -6.15 10.46 -9.24
C ARG A 93 -6.61 11.37 -8.12
N ALA A 94 -7.51 10.90 -7.26
CA ALA A 94 -8.01 11.69 -6.14
C ALA A 94 -6.88 12.01 -5.14
N VAL A 95 -6.09 11.01 -4.75
CA VAL A 95 -4.95 11.17 -3.84
C VAL A 95 -3.86 12.04 -4.47
N ALA A 96 -3.46 11.76 -5.72
CA ALA A 96 -2.42 12.51 -6.42
C ALA A 96 -2.79 14.00 -6.54
N ARG A 97 -4.04 14.31 -6.93
CA ARG A 97 -4.54 15.69 -6.99
C ARG A 97 -4.53 16.36 -5.61
N TYR A 98 -4.96 15.65 -4.57
CA TYR A 98 -4.99 16.19 -3.21
C TYR A 98 -3.59 16.52 -2.69
N ARG A 99 -2.61 15.64 -2.97
CA ARG A 99 -1.21 15.82 -2.55
C ARG A 99 -0.36 16.68 -3.49
N GLY A 100 -0.90 17.08 -4.65
CA GLY A 100 -0.16 17.84 -5.65
C GLY A 100 0.96 17.04 -6.36
N VAL A 101 0.76 15.72 -6.47
CA VAL A 101 1.73 14.79 -7.08
C VAL A 101 1.29 14.47 -8.50
N THR A 102 2.23 14.49 -9.45
CA THR A 102 1.97 14.01 -10.81
C THR A 102 1.82 12.50 -10.79
N LEU A 103 0.70 11.99 -11.30
CA LEU A 103 0.49 10.55 -11.41
C LEU A 103 1.23 10.01 -12.65
N GLU A 104 2.22 9.15 -12.41
CA GLU A 104 3.06 8.55 -13.44
C GLU A 104 3.53 7.14 -13.01
N PRO A 105 4.07 6.31 -13.91
CA PRO A 105 4.63 5.00 -13.56
C PRO A 105 5.70 5.11 -12.47
N ILE A 106 5.71 4.21 -11.48
CA ILE A 106 6.66 4.23 -10.38
C ILE A 106 8.02 3.65 -10.78
N ALA A 107 8.07 2.70 -11.73
CA ALA A 107 9.28 1.94 -12.03
C ALA A 107 10.52 2.82 -12.33
N PRO A 108 10.41 3.91 -13.11
CA PRO A 108 11.55 4.80 -13.37
C PRO A 108 12.15 5.41 -12.09
N HIS A 109 11.34 5.66 -11.07
CA HIS A 109 11.78 6.26 -9.81
C HIS A 109 12.46 5.26 -8.87
N MET A 110 12.31 3.96 -9.12
CA MET A 110 12.82 2.89 -8.25
C MET A 110 14.13 2.27 -8.75
N VAL A 111 14.66 2.74 -9.87
CA VAL A 111 15.89 2.19 -10.48
C VAL A 111 17.06 2.31 -9.51
N GLY A 112 17.70 1.17 -9.24
CA GLY A 112 18.91 1.10 -8.41
C GLY A 112 18.65 1.21 -6.91
N TYR A 113 17.39 1.15 -6.47
CA TYR A 113 17.06 1.19 -5.05
C TYR A 113 17.66 0.02 -4.26
N GLY A 114 17.70 -1.18 -4.84
CA GLY A 114 18.35 -2.37 -4.29
C GLY A 114 19.82 -2.12 -3.96
N LYS A 115 20.56 -1.38 -4.79
CA LYS A 115 21.98 -1.06 -4.51
C LYS A 115 22.19 -0.33 -3.19
N ILE A 116 21.20 0.45 -2.75
CA ILE A 116 21.28 1.28 -1.54
C ILE A 116 20.52 0.62 -0.37
N GLY A 117 19.39 -0.02 -0.66
CA GLY A 117 18.43 -0.52 0.32
C GLY A 117 18.57 -1.99 0.68
N GLN A 118 19.22 -2.82 -0.16
CA GLN A 118 19.13 -4.29 -0.06
C GLN A 118 19.55 -4.86 1.29
N ALA A 119 20.68 -4.40 1.83
CA ALA A 119 21.17 -4.90 3.12
C ALA A 119 20.17 -4.62 4.26
N LYS A 120 19.58 -3.43 4.26
CA LYS A 120 18.61 -3.03 5.27
C LYS A 120 17.25 -3.72 5.04
N TRP A 121 16.82 -3.90 3.79
CA TRP A 121 15.63 -4.68 3.42
C TRP A 121 15.74 -6.11 3.95
N ALA A 122 16.86 -6.79 3.70
CA ALA A 122 17.09 -8.15 4.18
C ALA A 122 17.09 -8.25 5.72
N ALA A 123 17.62 -7.24 6.42
CA ALA A 123 17.56 -7.19 7.88
C ALA A 123 16.14 -6.97 8.40
N TRP A 124 15.38 -6.06 7.78
CA TRP A 124 14.00 -5.77 8.15
C TRP A 124 13.07 -6.97 7.90
N ARG A 125 13.17 -7.63 6.74
CA ARG A 125 12.36 -8.83 6.45
C ARG A 125 12.52 -9.91 7.52
N ARG A 126 13.75 -10.15 7.97
CA ARG A 126 14.04 -11.12 9.05
C ARG A 126 13.45 -10.70 10.39
N LYS A 127 13.56 -9.41 10.72
CA LYS A 127 13.00 -8.87 11.96
C LYS A 127 11.48 -9.01 12.00
N GLU A 128 10.81 -8.71 10.88
CA GLU A 128 9.35 -8.76 10.76
C GLU A 128 8.82 -10.16 10.38
N ARG A 129 9.71 -11.14 10.14
CA ARG A 129 9.39 -12.52 9.73
C ARG A 129 8.59 -12.62 8.43
N LEU A 130 8.98 -11.83 7.44
CA LEU A 130 8.29 -11.70 6.14
C LEU A 130 9.04 -12.38 4.98
N GLU A 131 10.05 -13.20 5.27
CA GLU A 131 10.94 -13.79 4.25
C GLU A 131 10.19 -14.68 3.24
N THR A 132 9.07 -15.28 3.64
CA THR A 132 8.22 -16.13 2.79
C THR A 132 7.08 -15.36 2.12
N VAL A 133 6.89 -14.09 2.47
CA VAL A 133 5.74 -13.27 2.04
C VAL A 133 6.14 -12.31 0.90
N CYS A 134 7.41 -11.91 0.84
CA CYS A 134 7.92 -10.91 -0.10
C CYS A 134 9.27 -11.31 -0.68
N GLU A 135 9.63 -10.69 -1.80
CA GLU A 135 10.83 -11.05 -2.55
C GLU A 135 12.11 -10.82 -1.74
N ALA A 136 13.11 -11.68 -1.98
CA ALA A 136 14.40 -11.57 -1.30
C ALA A 136 15.19 -10.36 -1.76
N ASP A 137 15.13 -10.09 -3.06
CA ASP A 137 15.74 -8.94 -3.69
C ASP A 137 14.77 -7.76 -3.70
N LEU A 138 15.25 -6.59 -3.30
CA LEU A 138 14.45 -5.37 -3.19
C LEU A 138 14.07 -4.83 -4.57
N ASP A 139 14.94 -4.92 -5.56
CA ASP A 139 14.61 -4.48 -6.92
C ASP A 139 13.55 -5.41 -7.52
N GLN A 140 13.60 -6.72 -7.26
CA GLN A 140 12.52 -7.65 -7.62
C GLN A 140 11.21 -7.33 -6.90
N GLN A 141 11.25 -7.03 -5.60
CA GLN A 141 10.05 -6.59 -4.87
C GLN A 141 9.46 -5.33 -5.49
N MET A 142 10.29 -4.34 -5.84
CA MET A 142 9.80 -3.10 -6.46
C MET A 142 9.29 -3.32 -7.88
N ALA A 143 9.90 -4.21 -8.66
CA ALA A 143 9.39 -4.61 -9.96
C ALA A 143 8.01 -5.27 -9.83
N LEU A 144 7.79 -6.07 -8.78
CA LEU A 144 6.48 -6.66 -8.50
C LEU A 144 5.44 -5.61 -8.07
N VAL A 145 5.83 -4.61 -7.26
CA VAL A 145 4.92 -3.49 -6.94
C VAL A 145 4.57 -2.71 -8.21
N ALA A 146 5.56 -2.40 -9.04
CA ALA A 146 5.38 -1.66 -10.29
C ALA A 146 4.48 -2.41 -11.28
N SER A 147 4.57 -3.75 -11.36
CA SER A 147 3.72 -4.53 -12.26
C SER A 147 2.23 -4.45 -11.91
N TYR A 148 1.88 -4.17 -10.65
CA TYR A 148 0.50 -3.90 -10.24
C TYR A 148 0.09 -2.43 -10.44
N LEU A 149 0.98 -1.47 -10.17
CA LEU A 149 0.64 -0.05 -10.20
C LEU A 149 0.74 0.59 -11.59
N ASP A 150 1.82 0.32 -12.32
CA ASP A 150 2.16 1.05 -13.55
C ASP A 150 1.12 0.88 -14.66
N PRO A 151 0.50 -0.29 -14.90
CA PRO A 151 -0.58 -0.40 -15.88
C PRO A 151 -1.75 0.54 -15.59
N VAL A 152 -2.02 0.82 -14.32
CA VAL A 152 -3.08 1.72 -13.89
C VAL A 152 -2.60 3.18 -13.90
N PHE A 153 -1.43 3.46 -13.35
CA PHE A 153 -0.89 4.81 -13.21
C PHE A 153 -0.56 5.43 -14.57
N ASN A 154 -0.14 4.62 -15.54
CA ASN A 154 0.08 5.08 -16.92
C ASN A 154 -1.20 5.64 -17.59
N ARG A 155 -2.39 5.16 -17.21
CA ARG A 155 -3.69 5.72 -17.66
C ARG A 155 -4.00 7.08 -17.01
N GLY A 156 -3.28 7.42 -15.95
CA GLY A 156 -3.41 8.65 -15.19
C GLY A 156 -2.53 9.80 -15.68
N VAL A 157 -1.53 9.49 -16.52
CA VAL A 157 -0.62 10.48 -17.09
C VAL A 157 -1.41 11.44 -17.97
N ALA A 158 -1.33 12.75 -17.68
CA ALA A 158 -1.94 13.76 -18.52
C ALA A 158 -1.30 13.72 -19.92
N PRO A 159 -2.09 13.74 -21.02
CA PRO A 159 -1.51 13.83 -22.34
C PRO A 159 -0.67 15.10 -22.46
N PRO A 160 0.46 15.08 -23.20
CA PRO A 160 1.25 16.28 -23.43
C PRO A 160 0.37 17.38 -24.05
N PRO A 161 0.60 18.66 -23.72
CA PRO A 161 -0.18 19.75 -24.30
C PRO A 161 -0.09 19.68 -25.82
N ARG A 162 -1.25 19.73 -26.49
CA ARG A 162 -1.30 19.79 -27.96
C ARG A 162 -0.67 21.11 -28.39
N SER A 163 0.42 21.02 -29.17
CA SER A 163 1.07 22.13 -29.87
C SER A 163 0.16 22.75 -30.92
#